data_AF-A0A1X0BVN2-F1
#
_entry.id   AF-A0A1X0BVN2-F1
#
_cell.length_a   1.000
_cell.length_b   1.000
_cell.length_c   1.000
_cell.angle_alpha   90.00
_cell.angle_beta   90.00
_cell.angle_gamma   90.00
#
_symmetry.space_group_name_H-M   'P 1'
#
loop_
_entity.id
_entity.type
_entity.pdbx_description
1 polymer ?
#
loop_
_entity_poly.entity_id
_entity_poly.type
_entity_poly.pdbx_seq_one_letter_code
_entity_poly.pdbx_strand_id
1 'polypeptide(L)'
;MSRRFECSVESSVSLQQIHAAFSERDYWLENIAPHSETTELDSFTVDPNGDVRLRVVQDLRNAVLPGVLAKLYPRGLELVQDETWILDRGEEVRGEVHVHARGAPGSAHSTVVMVPTHNGERIKCSGTIKVKVPIVGGKLESHFGRHLADQTPEMLRMVMAWIKENA
;
A
#
# COMPACT_ATOMS: atom_id res chain seq x y z
N MET A 1 -2.08 -17.69 0.41
CA MET A 1 -1.91 -17.49 1.88
C MET A 1 -2.70 -16.26 2.34
N SER A 2 -3.23 -16.25 3.57
CA SER A 2 -3.83 -15.06 4.19
C SER A 2 -3.07 -14.70 5.47
N ARG A 3 -2.82 -13.41 5.71
CA ARG A 3 -2.19 -12.91 6.94
C ARG A 3 -2.92 -11.68 7.44
N ARG A 4 -3.01 -11.56 8.76
CA ARG A 4 -3.50 -10.36 9.44
C ARG A 4 -2.35 -9.63 10.07
N PHE A 5 -2.49 -8.33 10.21
CA PHE A 5 -1.58 -7.49 10.95
C PHE A 5 -2.36 -6.46 11.76
N GLU A 6 -1.75 -6.00 12.83
CA GLU A 6 -2.21 -4.90 13.65
C GLU A 6 -0.99 -4.06 14.01
N CYS A 7 -1.16 -2.74 14.00
CA CYS A 7 -0.17 -1.80 14.48
C CYS A 7 -0.83 -0.62 15.19
N SER A 8 -0.05 0.09 15.98
CA SER A 8 -0.49 1.30 16.66
C SER A 8 0.64 2.29 16.68
N VAL A 9 0.40 3.49 16.16
CA VAL A 9 1.40 4.55 16.07
C VAL A 9 0.90 5.75 16.85
N GLU A 10 1.80 6.39 17.60
CA GLU A 10 1.53 7.70 18.20
C GLU A 10 1.28 8.70 17.09
N SER A 11 0.24 9.53 17.25
CA SER A 11 -0.19 10.43 16.21
C SER A 11 -0.49 11.79 16.79
N SER A 12 0.04 12.82 16.13
CA SER A 12 -0.34 14.22 16.34
C SER A 12 -1.29 14.72 15.26
N VAL A 13 -1.81 13.84 14.40
CA VAL A 13 -2.66 14.18 13.27
C VAL A 13 -3.98 13.40 13.34
N SER A 14 -5.05 13.99 12.81
CA SER A 14 -6.38 13.36 12.75
C SER A 14 -6.53 12.44 11.53
N LEU A 15 -7.55 11.58 11.54
CA LEU A 15 -7.92 10.78 10.38
C LEU A 15 -8.33 11.65 9.18
N GLN A 16 -8.94 12.81 9.44
CA GLN A 16 -9.30 13.79 8.41
C GLN A 16 -8.05 14.34 7.73
N GLN A 17 -6.98 14.64 8.49
CA GLN A 17 -5.71 15.09 7.93
C GLN A 17 -5.02 14.00 7.11
N ILE A 18 -5.06 12.74 7.57
CA ILE A 18 -4.54 11.60 6.80
C ILE A 18 -5.30 11.43 5.49
N HIS A 19 -6.64 11.45 5.54
CA HIS A 19 -7.44 11.32 4.33
C HIS A 19 -7.27 12.52 3.38
N ALA A 20 -7.14 13.74 3.92
CA ALA A 20 -6.84 14.92 3.12
C ALA A 20 -5.49 14.77 2.41
N ALA A 21 -4.45 14.29 3.10
CA ALA A 21 -3.16 14.00 2.47
C ALA A 21 -3.27 12.93 1.38
N PHE A 22 -4.05 11.87 1.59
CA PHE A 22 -4.30 10.86 0.54
C PHE A 22 -5.06 11.42 -0.66
N SER A 23 -5.83 12.48 -0.47
CA SER A 23 -6.56 13.20 -1.53
C SER A 23 -5.66 14.16 -2.32
N GLU A 24 -4.41 14.35 -1.91
CA GLU A 24 -3.42 15.16 -2.62
C GLU A 24 -2.57 14.30 -3.53
N ARG A 25 -2.50 14.65 -4.83
CA ARG A 25 -1.69 13.90 -5.79
C ARG A 25 -0.20 13.97 -5.44
N ASP A 26 0.25 15.10 -4.90
CA ASP A 26 1.65 15.36 -4.59
C ASP A 26 2.18 14.44 -3.49
N TYR A 27 1.36 14.10 -2.49
CA TYR A 27 1.69 13.08 -1.49
C TYR A 27 2.12 11.75 -2.14
N TRP A 28 1.36 11.30 -3.14
CA TRP A 28 1.66 10.04 -3.84
C TRP A 28 2.90 10.15 -4.72
N LEU A 29 3.08 11.28 -5.41
CA LEU A 29 4.27 11.52 -6.23
C LEU A 29 5.54 11.56 -5.38
N GLU A 30 5.51 12.20 -4.21
CA GLU A 30 6.63 12.23 -3.28
C GLU A 30 6.97 10.84 -2.72
N ASN A 31 5.96 10.05 -2.35
CA ASN A 31 6.18 8.67 -1.91
C ASN A 31 6.81 7.78 -3.00
N ILE A 32 6.46 8.05 -4.27
CA ILE A 32 6.97 7.30 -5.43
C ILE A 32 8.34 7.79 -5.87
N ALA A 33 8.69 9.06 -5.63
CA ALA A 33 9.92 9.68 -6.12
C ALA A 33 11.21 8.88 -5.85
N PRO A 34 11.42 8.26 -4.66
CA PRO A 34 12.59 7.42 -4.40
C PRO A 34 12.71 6.18 -5.30
N HIS A 35 11.61 5.76 -5.94
CA HIS A 35 11.52 4.58 -6.80
C HIS A 35 11.10 4.93 -8.24
N SER A 36 11.15 6.20 -8.63
CA SER A 36 10.64 6.72 -9.91
C SER A 36 11.26 6.09 -11.17
N GLU A 37 12.44 5.49 -11.07
CA GLU A 37 13.04 4.72 -12.18
C GLU A 37 12.26 3.45 -12.54
N THR A 38 11.46 2.95 -11.60
CA THR A 38 10.75 1.66 -11.72
C THR A 38 9.28 1.74 -11.32
N THR A 39 8.81 2.88 -10.79
CA THR A 39 7.47 3.01 -10.23
C THR A 39 6.83 4.30 -10.74
N GLU A 40 5.60 4.20 -11.21
CA GLU A 40 4.84 5.31 -11.78
C GLU A 40 3.43 5.39 -11.17
N LEU A 41 2.95 6.61 -10.93
CA LEU A 41 1.55 6.89 -10.63
C LEU A 41 0.74 6.98 -11.95
N ASP A 42 0.28 5.83 -12.43
CA ASP A 42 -0.47 5.69 -13.70
C ASP A 42 -1.79 6.46 -13.70
N SER A 43 -2.51 6.46 -12.57
CA SER A 43 -3.73 7.27 -12.43
C SER A 43 -3.99 7.70 -11.00
N PHE A 44 -4.70 8.82 -10.86
CA PHE A 44 -5.12 9.39 -9.58
C PHE A 44 -6.41 10.18 -9.77
N THR A 45 -7.40 9.90 -8.93
CA THR A 45 -8.70 10.59 -8.93
C THR A 45 -9.25 10.68 -7.51
N VAL A 46 -9.91 11.79 -7.21
CA VAL A 46 -10.74 11.96 -6.01
C VAL A 46 -12.16 12.20 -6.50
N ASP A 47 -13.11 11.39 -6.04
CA ASP A 47 -14.51 11.52 -6.44
C ASP A 47 -15.25 12.61 -5.62
N PRO A 48 -16.49 12.99 -6.00
CA PRO A 48 -17.24 14.01 -5.27
C PRO A 48 -17.58 13.68 -3.81
N ASN A 49 -17.52 12.40 -3.40
CA ASN A 49 -17.69 11.99 -2.02
C ASN A 49 -16.37 12.06 -1.22
N GLY A 50 -15.26 12.34 -1.90
CA GLY A 50 -13.92 12.35 -1.34
C GLY A 50 -13.21 11.00 -1.47
N ASP A 51 -13.81 9.98 -2.11
CA ASP A 51 -13.13 8.69 -2.24
C ASP A 51 -11.93 8.84 -3.17
N VAL A 52 -10.76 8.47 -2.66
CA VAL A 52 -9.51 8.50 -3.44
C VAL A 52 -9.37 7.18 -4.17
N ARG A 53 -9.05 7.23 -5.46
CA ARG A 53 -8.66 6.06 -6.25
C ARG A 53 -7.35 6.36 -6.97
N LEU A 54 -6.42 5.44 -6.89
CA LEU A 54 -5.16 5.56 -7.62
C LEU A 54 -4.72 4.22 -8.20
N ARG A 55 -3.87 4.31 -9.23
CA ARG A 55 -3.15 3.18 -9.77
C ARG A 55 -1.66 3.48 -9.78
N VAL A 56 -0.90 2.55 -9.23
CA VAL A 56 0.57 2.53 -9.28
C VAL A 56 1.01 1.36 -10.14
N VAL A 57 1.95 1.60 -11.05
CA VAL A 57 2.59 0.57 -11.86
C VAL A 57 4.04 0.49 -11.47
N GLN A 58 4.51 -0.71 -11.12
CA GLN A 58 5.89 -0.98 -10.74
C GLN A 58 6.52 -2.02 -11.67
N ASP A 59 7.54 -1.60 -12.39
CA ASP A 59 8.36 -2.44 -13.25
C ASP A 59 9.50 -3.11 -12.45
N LEU A 60 9.39 -4.43 -12.32
CA LEU A 60 10.39 -5.27 -11.65
C LEU A 60 11.33 -5.99 -12.63
N ARG A 61 11.34 -5.62 -13.93
CA ARG A 61 12.26 -6.21 -14.93
C ARG A 61 13.73 -6.05 -14.54
N ASN A 62 14.08 -4.90 -13.98
CA ASN A 62 15.44 -4.59 -13.53
C ASN A 62 15.63 -4.75 -12.02
N ALA A 63 14.57 -5.10 -11.30
CA ALA A 63 14.67 -5.39 -9.87
C ALA A 63 15.39 -6.72 -9.66
N VAL A 64 16.21 -6.80 -8.61
CA VAL A 64 16.83 -8.06 -8.19
C VAL A 64 15.75 -8.96 -7.61
N LEU A 65 15.06 -9.70 -8.48
CA LEU A 65 14.12 -10.72 -8.07
C LEU A 65 14.89 -11.84 -7.35
N PRO A 66 14.46 -12.28 -6.15
CA PRO A 66 15.04 -13.44 -5.48
C PRO A 66 15.21 -14.61 -6.48
N GLY A 67 16.40 -15.20 -6.56
CA GLY A 67 16.88 -15.94 -7.74
C GLY A 67 15.98 -17.05 -8.31
N VAL A 68 15.00 -17.57 -7.56
CA VAL A 68 13.98 -18.49 -8.09
C VAL A 68 13.02 -17.78 -9.03
N LEU A 69 12.63 -16.54 -8.75
CA LEU A 69 11.70 -15.74 -9.54
C LEU A 69 12.30 -15.25 -10.85
N ALA A 70 13.57 -14.83 -10.84
CA ALA A 70 14.29 -14.42 -12.06
C ALA A 70 14.36 -15.55 -13.10
N LYS A 71 14.47 -16.82 -12.66
CA LYS A 71 14.45 -18.00 -13.55
C LYS A 71 13.06 -18.32 -14.09
N LEU A 72 12.02 -18.16 -13.28
CA LEU A 72 10.64 -18.45 -13.68
C LEU A 72 10.07 -17.37 -14.60
N TYR A 73 10.51 -16.11 -14.43
CA TYR A 73 10.01 -14.94 -15.15
C TYR A 73 11.16 -14.17 -15.80
N PRO A 74 11.84 -14.76 -16.80
CA PRO A 74 13.03 -14.16 -17.42
C PRO A 74 12.76 -12.91 -18.25
N ARG A 75 11.48 -12.63 -18.58
CA ARG A 75 11.04 -11.40 -19.24
C ARG A 75 10.69 -10.29 -18.24
N GLY A 76 10.92 -10.55 -16.95
CA GLY A 76 10.58 -9.70 -15.81
C GLY A 76 9.09 -9.66 -15.50
N LEU A 77 8.74 -8.83 -14.53
CA LEU A 77 7.41 -8.71 -13.96
C LEU A 77 7.03 -7.24 -13.87
N GLU A 78 5.77 -6.93 -14.09
CA GLU A 78 5.18 -5.64 -13.76
C GLU A 78 4.09 -5.88 -12.72
N LEU A 79 4.10 -5.11 -11.64
CA LEU A 79 3.02 -5.11 -10.65
C LEU A 79 2.13 -3.91 -10.94
N VAL A 80 0.84 -4.15 -11.03
CA VAL A 80 -0.16 -3.09 -11.11
C VAL A 80 -0.97 -3.12 -9.83
N GLN A 81 -0.96 -2.00 -9.14
CA GLN A 81 -1.60 -1.80 -7.84
C GLN A 81 -2.72 -0.78 -8.00
N ASP A 82 -3.95 -1.21 -7.76
CA ASP A 82 -5.13 -0.36 -7.68
C ASP A 82 -5.46 -0.14 -6.20
N GLU A 83 -5.60 1.11 -5.77
CA GLU A 83 -5.95 1.47 -4.40
C GLU A 83 -7.23 2.29 -4.35
N THR A 84 -7.97 2.12 -3.26
CA THR A 84 -9.09 2.98 -2.90
C THR A 84 -9.00 3.34 -1.42
N TRP A 85 -9.11 4.62 -1.10
CA TRP A 85 -9.11 5.15 0.27
C TRP A 85 -10.38 5.96 0.52
N ILE A 86 -11.07 5.64 1.62
CA ILE A 86 -12.37 6.19 1.98
C ILE A 86 -12.34 6.65 3.45
N LEU A 87 -12.88 7.82 3.74
CA LEU A 87 -13.16 8.28 5.10
C LEU A 87 -14.62 7.98 5.46
N ASP A 88 -14.87 6.93 6.26
CA ASP A 88 -16.22 6.59 6.71
C ASP A 88 -16.63 7.48 7.88
N ARG A 89 -17.54 8.43 7.60
CA ARG A 89 -18.15 9.34 8.57
C ARG A 89 -17.19 10.15 9.44
N GLY A 90 -15.92 10.24 9.06
CA GLY A 90 -14.88 10.91 9.85
C GLY A 90 -14.35 10.08 11.03
N GLU A 91 -14.79 8.83 11.18
CA GLU A 91 -14.41 7.97 12.31
C GLU A 91 -13.39 6.90 11.92
N GLU A 92 -13.36 6.52 10.64
CA GLU A 92 -12.49 5.46 10.13
C GLU A 92 -11.95 5.83 8.74
N VAL A 93 -10.65 5.60 8.51
CA VAL A 93 -10.09 5.58 7.15
C VAL A 93 -9.92 4.13 6.74
N ARG A 94 -10.54 3.76 5.61
CA ARG A 94 -10.47 2.41 5.05
C ARG A 94 -9.76 2.43 3.70
N GLY A 95 -8.76 1.57 3.58
CA GLY A 95 -8.01 1.30 2.36
C GLY A 95 -8.32 -0.08 1.80
N GLU A 96 -8.47 -0.17 0.48
CA GLU A 96 -8.51 -1.42 -0.27
C GLU A 96 -7.46 -1.39 -1.36
N VAL A 97 -6.60 -2.40 -1.41
CA VAL A 97 -5.46 -2.47 -2.33
C VAL A 97 -5.49 -3.79 -3.08
N HIS A 98 -5.54 -3.73 -4.40
CA HIS A 98 -5.48 -4.89 -5.30
C HIS A 98 -4.20 -4.84 -6.10
N VAL A 99 -3.39 -5.89 -6.03
CA VAL A 99 -2.16 -6.01 -6.81
C VAL A 99 -2.29 -7.19 -7.75
N HIS A 100 -1.96 -6.99 -9.02
CA HIS A 100 -1.87 -8.05 -10.00
C HIS A 100 -0.52 -8.01 -10.74
N ALA A 101 0.07 -9.19 -10.94
CA ALA A 101 1.28 -9.32 -11.73
C ALA A 101 0.94 -9.48 -13.21
N ARG A 102 1.61 -8.72 -14.05
CA ARG A 102 1.68 -8.92 -15.51
C ARG A 102 2.98 -9.66 -15.83
N GLY A 103 2.90 -10.65 -16.72
CA GLY A 103 4.02 -11.54 -17.05
C GLY A 103 4.17 -12.76 -16.14
N ALA A 104 3.39 -12.85 -15.06
CA ALA A 104 3.28 -14.03 -14.20
C ALA A 104 1.89 -14.20 -13.60
N PRO A 105 1.46 -15.43 -13.32
CA PRO A 105 0.32 -15.67 -12.47
C PRO A 105 0.62 -15.21 -11.03
N GLY A 106 -0.10 -14.20 -10.55
CA GLY A 106 0.05 -13.72 -9.18
C GLY A 106 -0.87 -12.55 -8.88
N SER A 107 -1.49 -12.57 -7.70
CA SER A 107 -2.25 -11.42 -7.20
C SER A 107 -2.17 -11.31 -5.68
N ALA A 108 -2.38 -10.10 -5.18
CA ALA A 108 -2.59 -9.83 -3.77
C ALA A 108 -3.81 -8.91 -3.59
N HIS A 109 -4.50 -9.06 -2.47
CA HIS A 109 -5.53 -8.14 -2.03
C HIS A 109 -5.28 -7.84 -0.55
N SER A 110 -5.17 -6.55 -0.23
CA SER A 110 -5.07 -6.04 1.13
C SER A 110 -6.25 -5.15 1.49
N THR A 111 -6.70 -5.23 2.74
CA THR A 111 -7.58 -4.23 3.35
C THR A 111 -6.83 -3.58 4.52
N VAL A 112 -6.96 -2.27 4.66
CA VAL A 112 -6.40 -1.48 5.76
C VAL A 112 -7.52 -0.69 6.43
N VAL A 113 -7.55 -0.65 7.75
CA VAL A 113 -8.51 0.12 8.54
C VAL A 113 -7.74 0.91 9.58
N MET A 114 -7.97 2.22 9.66
CA MET A 114 -7.37 3.13 10.61
C MET A 114 -8.43 3.79 11.48
N VAL A 115 -8.25 3.73 12.79
CA VAL A 115 -9.16 4.33 13.78
C VAL A 115 -8.37 5.05 14.86
N PRO A 116 -8.85 6.19 15.40
CA PRO A 116 -8.20 6.86 16.52
C PRO A 116 -8.38 6.04 17.80
N THR A 117 -7.45 6.18 18.75
CA THR A 117 -7.70 5.75 20.13
C THR A 117 -8.65 6.69 20.83
N HIS A 118 -9.24 6.24 21.95
CA HIS A 118 -10.22 7.01 22.72
C HIS A 118 -9.74 8.42 23.11
N ASN A 119 -8.43 8.64 23.26
CA ASN A 119 -7.82 9.93 23.57
C ASN A 119 -7.24 10.67 22.35
N GLY A 120 -7.32 10.11 21.13
CA GLY A 120 -6.80 10.70 19.90
C GLY A 120 -5.27 10.74 19.78
N GLU A 121 -4.52 10.31 20.80
CA GLU A 121 -3.05 10.35 20.83
C GLU A 121 -2.40 9.28 19.95
N ARG A 122 -3.17 8.30 19.49
CA ARG A 122 -2.68 7.19 18.68
C ARG A 122 -3.67 6.84 17.59
N ILE A 123 -3.15 6.31 16.50
CA ILE A 123 -3.93 5.66 15.46
C ILE A 123 -3.65 4.18 15.52
N LYS A 124 -4.71 3.39 15.65
CA LYS A 124 -4.66 1.94 15.46
C LYS A 124 -4.91 1.65 14.00
N CYS A 125 -4.10 0.77 13.44
CA CYS A 125 -4.28 0.28 12.09
C CYS A 125 -4.31 -1.24 12.10
N SER A 126 -5.21 -1.82 11.31
CA SER A 126 -5.34 -3.26 11.16
C SER A 126 -5.65 -3.62 9.72
N GLY A 127 -5.34 -4.85 9.34
CA GLY A 127 -5.61 -5.27 7.98
C GLY A 127 -5.43 -6.75 7.73
N THR A 128 -5.82 -7.16 6.52
CA THR A 128 -5.68 -8.52 6.05
C THR A 128 -5.11 -8.51 4.65
N ILE A 129 -4.08 -9.31 4.42
CA ILE A 129 -3.44 -9.48 3.12
C ILE A 129 -3.68 -10.92 2.66
N LYS A 130 -4.21 -11.08 1.45
CA LYS A 130 -4.43 -12.36 0.78
C LYS A 130 -3.60 -12.42 -0.48
N VAL A 131 -2.63 -13.32 -0.52
CA VAL A 131 -1.75 -13.54 -1.68
C VAL A 131 -2.14 -14.85 -2.37
N LYS A 132 -2.24 -14.79 -3.71
CA LYS A 132 -2.50 -15.92 -4.59
C LYS A 132 -1.38 -16.00 -5.63
N VAL A 133 -0.47 -16.94 -5.49
CA VAL A 133 0.59 -17.23 -6.46
C VAL A 133 0.68 -18.75 -6.65
N PRO A 134 0.88 -19.27 -7.86
CA PRO A 134 1.16 -20.68 -8.07
C PRO A 134 2.58 -20.98 -7.57
N ILE A 135 2.64 -21.76 -6.51
CA ILE A 135 3.84 -21.97 -5.69
C ILE A 135 4.81 -22.91 -6.40
N VAL A 136 6.05 -22.47 -6.62
CA VAL A 136 7.19 -23.39 -6.77
C VAL A 136 8.04 -23.27 -5.49
N GLY A 137 7.66 -24.02 -4.45
CA GLY A 137 8.31 -24.04 -3.13
C GLY A 137 7.90 -22.92 -2.15
N GLY A 138 7.33 -23.27 -1.00
CA GLY A 138 6.74 -22.35 0.00
C GLY A 138 7.65 -21.26 0.62
N LYS A 139 8.93 -21.17 0.23
CA LYS A 139 9.85 -20.10 0.67
C LYS A 139 9.51 -18.74 0.04
N LEU A 140 9.05 -18.72 -1.21
CA LEU A 140 8.69 -17.48 -1.90
C LEU A 140 7.43 -16.85 -1.31
N GLU A 141 6.40 -17.65 -1.05
CA GLU A 141 5.18 -17.16 -0.41
C GLU A 141 5.44 -16.56 0.98
N SER A 142 6.34 -17.18 1.76
CA SER A 142 6.71 -16.70 3.09
C SER A 142 7.46 -15.36 3.05
N HIS A 143 8.28 -15.13 2.01
CA HIS A 143 9.01 -13.88 1.83
C HIS A 143 8.05 -12.73 1.46
N PHE A 144 7.22 -12.92 0.43
CA PHE A 144 6.22 -11.91 0.03
C PHE A 144 5.20 -11.64 1.14
N GLY A 145 4.72 -12.69 1.81
CA GLY A 145 3.75 -12.54 2.90
C GLY A 145 4.32 -11.89 4.17
N ARG A 146 5.65 -11.80 4.36
CA ARG A 146 6.24 -10.99 5.45
C ARG A 146 6.42 -9.54 5.00
N HIS A 147 7.05 -9.34 3.85
CA HIS A 147 7.33 -8.01 3.33
C HIS A 147 6.07 -7.15 3.21
N LEU A 148 4.96 -7.72 2.70
CA LEU A 148 3.70 -6.99 2.56
C LEU A 148 3.05 -6.63 3.91
N ALA A 149 3.22 -7.46 4.94
CA ALA A 149 2.67 -7.16 6.28
C ALA A 149 3.47 -6.06 6.99
N ASP A 150 4.77 -5.96 6.70
CA ASP A 150 5.67 -4.98 7.32
C ASP A 150 5.53 -3.57 6.69
N GLN A 151 4.91 -3.44 5.52
CA GLN A 151 4.78 -2.17 4.79
C GLN A 151 3.67 -1.23 5.33
N THR A 152 2.65 -1.75 6.02
CA THR A 152 1.52 -0.91 6.44
C THR A 152 1.87 0.10 7.55
N PRO A 153 2.67 -0.25 8.58
CA PRO A 153 3.14 0.74 9.56
C PRO A 153 3.99 1.85 8.93
N GLU A 154 4.69 1.57 7.83
CA GLU A 154 5.53 2.54 7.15
C GLU A 154 4.72 3.60 6.41
N MET A 155 3.63 3.18 5.75
CA MET A 155 2.67 4.10 5.13
C MET A 155 2.16 5.16 6.13
N LEU A 156 1.82 4.74 7.36
CA LEU A 156 1.41 5.67 8.41
C LEU A 156 2.52 6.65 8.80
N ARG A 157 3.78 6.22 8.84
CA ARG A 157 4.90 7.13 9.12
C ARG A 157 5.09 8.15 8.00
N MET A 158 5.05 7.70 6.75
CA MET A 158 5.22 8.57 5.59
C MET A 158 4.13 9.65 5.52
N VAL A 159 2.85 9.29 5.68
CA VAL A 159 1.77 10.28 5.66
C VAL A 159 1.87 11.29 6.80
N MET A 160 2.24 10.85 8.00
CA MET A 160 2.40 11.77 9.13
C MET A 160 3.59 12.71 8.95
N ALA A 161 4.70 12.23 8.36
CA ALA A 161 5.84 13.07 8.01
C ALA A 161 5.45 14.11 6.97
N TRP A 162 4.78 13.69 5.89
CA TRP A 162 4.32 14.58 4.83
C TRP A 162 3.36 15.66 5.35
N ILE A 163 2.38 15.29 6.19
CA ILE A 163 1.47 16.25 6.82
C ILE A 163 2.25 17.28 7.63
N LYS A 164 3.26 16.86 8.39
CA LYS A 164 4.05 17.77 9.22
C LYS A 164 4.87 18.75 8.38
N GLU A 165 5.34 18.33 7.22
CA GLU A 165 6.15 19.14 6.30
C GLU A 165 5.30 20.09 5.44
N ASN A 166 4.02 19.76 5.23
CA ASN A 166 3.08 20.49 4.37
C ASN A 166 1.89 21.11 5.14
N ALA A 167 2.00 21.23 6.47
CA ALA A 167 0.99 21.85 7.36
C ALA A 167 1.08 23.38 7.44
#